data_AF-A0AAU2PSR7-F1
#
_entry.id   AF-A0AAU2PSR7-F1
#
_cell.length_a   1.000
_cell.length_b   1.000
_cell.length_c   1.000
_cell.angle_alpha   90.00
_cell.angle_beta   90.00
_cell.angle_gamma   90.00
#
_symmetry.space_group_name_H-M   'P 1'
#
loop_
_entity.id
_entity.type
_entity.pdbx_description
1 polymer ?
#
loop_
_entity_poly.entity_id
_entity_poly.type
_entity_poly.pdbx_seq_one_letter_code
_entity_poly.pdbx_strand_id
1 'polypeptide(L)'
;MSVRLVITDAMWDRIEPLMPADPVRGRRWAYHRRTEAIACPFQTAHKRLVRWAVDGTWERILTSILAAADANDDIDWTVSVDSTIVRAHQHAAGAPQKGAAGRREPADHALGRTRGGLSTKVHLAADGRARPLAFTVTAGQAGDAPAFETVMALIRVPRTGPGRPRTGPDAVLADRAYSSRAIRAHLRRRGIRAVIPQPSDQIGHRQRRGSHGDRPPRFDRDPPGRRVRVPGGGGRAAGRPRGGGRTGRRTRRRQSSWPVTFTTPPAR
;
A
#
# COMPACT_ATOMS: atom_id res chain seq x y z
N MET A 1 17.35 5.55 15.44
CA MET A 1 17.69 6.77 14.68
C MET A 1 16.47 7.17 13.84
N SER A 2 15.85 8.30 14.15
CA SER A 2 14.77 8.85 13.31
C SER A 2 15.43 9.54 12.13
N VAL A 3 15.25 9.00 10.92
CA VAL A 3 15.69 9.70 9.70
C VAL A 3 14.71 10.86 9.50
N ARG A 4 15.11 12.06 9.90
CA ARG A 4 14.36 13.27 9.57
C ARG A 4 14.59 13.57 8.09
N LEU A 5 13.73 13.03 7.23
CA LEU A 5 13.72 13.36 5.81
C LEU A 5 13.15 14.78 5.68
N VAL A 6 14.04 15.74 5.51
CA VAL A 6 13.69 17.11 5.14
C VAL A 6 13.58 17.15 3.62
N ILE A 7 12.51 17.74 3.10
CA ILE A 7 12.35 17.99 1.66
C ILE A 7 13.47 18.95 1.25
N THR A 8 14.29 18.57 0.26
CA THR A 8 15.36 19.43 -0.24
C THR A 8 14.78 20.56 -1.09
N ASP A 9 15.53 21.66 -1.28
CA ASP A 9 15.07 22.78 -2.12
C ASP A 9 14.74 22.30 -3.54
N ALA A 10 15.56 21.44 -4.14
CA ALA A 10 15.28 20.86 -5.45
C ALA A 10 13.99 20.02 -5.49
N MET A 11 13.64 19.32 -4.39
CA MET A 11 12.35 18.64 -4.28
C MET A 11 11.21 19.64 -4.13
N TRP A 12 11.43 20.71 -3.36
CA TRP A 12 10.46 21.76 -3.14
C TRP A 12 10.15 22.53 -4.43
N ASP A 13 11.16 22.92 -5.22
CA ASP A 13 11.01 23.58 -6.52
C ASP A 13 10.11 22.80 -7.49
N ARG A 14 10.10 21.47 -7.36
CA ARG A 14 9.23 20.59 -8.14
C ARG A 14 7.79 20.54 -7.63
N ILE A 15 7.60 20.66 -6.32
CA ILE A 15 6.30 20.54 -5.65
C ILE A 15 5.59 21.89 -5.58
N GLU A 16 6.31 22.98 -5.35
CA GLU A 16 5.74 24.32 -5.15
C GLU A 16 4.74 24.73 -6.24
N PRO A 17 5.03 24.56 -7.55
CA PRO A 17 4.10 24.95 -8.60
C PRO A 17 2.78 24.17 -8.59
N LEU A 18 2.74 23.01 -7.92
CA LEU A 18 1.57 22.14 -7.81
C LEU A 18 0.73 22.44 -6.56
N MET A 19 1.27 23.25 -5.65
CA MET A 19 0.57 23.64 -4.44
C MET A 19 -0.57 24.59 -4.80
N PRO A 20 -1.75 24.45 -4.17
CA PRO A 20 -2.89 25.31 -4.48
C PRO A 20 -2.55 26.77 -4.18
N ALA A 21 -2.97 27.66 -5.10
CA ALA A 21 -2.80 29.09 -4.94
C ALA A 21 -3.48 29.61 -3.66
N ASP A 22 -2.94 30.69 -3.10
CA ASP A 22 -3.52 31.32 -1.92
C ASP A 22 -4.96 31.78 -2.21
N PRO A 23 -5.93 31.53 -1.31
CA PRO A 23 -7.24 32.14 -1.45
C PRO A 23 -7.10 33.66 -1.41
N VAL A 24 -7.78 34.33 -2.35
CA VAL A 24 -7.77 35.80 -2.58
C VAL A 24 -8.17 36.60 -1.32
N ARG A 25 -8.79 35.96 -0.31
CA ARG A 25 -9.14 36.59 0.97
C ARG A 25 -8.46 35.90 2.17
N GLY A 26 -7.52 36.63 2.79
CA GLY A 26 -6.98 36.33 4.13
C GLY A 26 -5.71 37.14 4.45
N ARG A 27 -5.78 38.04 5.44
CA ARG A 27 -4.66 38.89 5.89
C ARG A 27 -3.50 38.09 6.53
N ARG A 28 -2.31 38.67 6.42
CA ARG A 28 -1.06 38.57 7.22
C ARG A 28 -0.43 37.19 7.51
N TRP A 29 -0.56 36.15 6.70
CA TRP A 29 0.33 34.95 6.81
C TRP A 29 0.49 34.22 5.45
N ALA A 30 0.96 34.93 4.41
CA ALA A 30 1.12 34.39 3.05
C ALA A 30 2.25 33.34 2.92
N TYR A 31 3.38 33.55 3.60
CA TYR A 31 4.54 32.64 3.49
C TYR A 31 4.35 31.31 4.24
N HIS A 32 3.69 31.31 5.41
CA HIS A 32 3.39 30.10 6.17
C HIS A 32 2.30 29.21 5.52
N ARG A 33 1.75 29.63 4.37
CA ARG A 33 0.77 28.87 3.60
C ARG A 33 1.38 27.85 2.64
N ARG A 34 2.66 28.01 2.31
CA ARG A 34 3.37 27.11 1.38
C ARG A 34 4.29 26.13 2.09
N THR A 35 5.13 26.58 3.00
CA THR A 35 6.37 25.87 3.33
C THR A 35 6.40 25.13 4.67
N GLU A 36 5.51 25.43 5.64
CA GLU A 36 5.61 24.80 6.96
C GLU A 36 4.25 24.42 7.54
N ALA A 37 3.80 23.20 7.27
CA ALA A 37 2.77 22.55 8.09
C ALA A 37 3.20 22.46 9.58
N ILE A 38 4.50 22.60 9.87
CA ILE A 38 5.12 22.38 11.18
C ILE A 38 5.10 23.64 12.07
N ALA A 39 5.06 24.85 11.50
CA ALA A 39 5.10 26.11 12.28
C ALA A 39 3.74 26.81 12.45
N CYS A 40 2.64 26.17 12.02
CA CYS A 40 1.30 26.72 12.19
C CYS A 40 0.50 25.93 13.24
N PRO A 41 -0.53 26.53 13.87
CA PRO A 41 -1.39 25.81 14.81
C PRO A 41 -1.93 24.52 14.19
N PHE A 42 -1.98 23.43 14.96
CA PHE A 42 -2.38 22.11 14.48
C PHE A 42 -3.73 22.11 13.75
N GLN A 43 -4.69 22.92 14.21
CA GLN A 43 -6.01 23.03 13.57
C GLN A 43 -5.91 23.57 12.14
N THR A 44 -4.98 24.49 11.88
CA THR A 44 -4.73 25.06 10.55
C THR A 44 -4.04 24.04 9.65
N ALA A 45 -3.00 23.37 10.16
CA ALA A 45 -2.32 22.29 9.44
C ALA A 45 -3.30 21.18 9.05
N HIS A 46 -4.10 20.71 10.00
CA HIS A 46 -5.11 19.66 9.78
C HIS A 46 -6.12 20.06 8.70
N LYS A 47 -6.74 21.24 8.82
CA LYS A 47 -7.71 21.72 7.81
C LYS A 47 -7.10 21.83 6.42
N ARG A 48 -5.82 22.22 6.34
CA ARG A 48 -5.09 22.30 5.07
C ARG A 48 -4.85 20.93 4.46
N LEU A 49 -4.36 19.97 5.24
CA LEU A 49 -4.17 18.58 4.81
C LEU A 49 -5.47 17.97 4.28
N VAL A 50 -6.58 18.18 4.98
CA VAL A 50 -7.91 17.72 4.55
C VAL A 50 -8.32 18.39 3.24
N ARG A 51 -8.13 19.70 3.10
CA ARG A 51 -8.45 20.41 1.84
C ARG A 51 -7.64 19.87 0.67
N TRP A 52 -6.33 19.69 0.85
CA TRP A 52 -5.44 19.14 -0.17
C TRP A 52 -5.79 17.71 -0.58
N ALA A 53 -6.31 16.91 0.36
CA ALA A 53 -6.83 15.58 0.06
C ALA A 53 -8.13 15.63 -0.74
N VAL A 54 -9.03 16.57 -0.43
CA VAL A 54 -10.32 16.69 -1.13
C VAL A 54 -10.17 17.34 -2.52
N ASP A 55 -9.24 18.29 -2.67
CA ASP A 55 -9.08 19.07 -3.91
C ASP A 55 -8.11 18.44 -4.94
N GLY A 56 -7.57 17.24 -4.65
CA GLY A 56 -6.70 16.51 -5.55
C GLY A 56 -5.23 16.95 -5.54
N THR A 57 -4.79 17.77 -4.58
CA THR A 57 -3.40 18.27 -4.52
C THR A 57 -2.39 17.14 -4.42
N TRP A 58 -2.65 16.13 -3.60
CA TRP A 58 -1.75 14.99 -3.44
C TRP A 58 -1.63 14.15 -4.71
N GLU A 59 -2.74 13.97 -5.41
CA GLU A 59 -2.81 13.27 -6.69
C GLU A 59 -2.00 14.00 -7.76
N ARG A 60 -2.11 15.35 -7.82
CA ARG A 60 -1.29 16.17 -8.73
C ARG A 60 0.21 16.03 -8.43
N ILE A 61 0.59 16.12 -7.15
CA ILE A 61 1.99 15.98 -6.72
C ILE A 61 2.53 14.59 -7.10
N LEU A 62 1.82 13.53 -6.74
CA LEU A 62 2.22 12.16 -7.07
C LEU A 62 2.32 11.97 -8.59
N THR A 63 1.33 12.45 -9.35
CA THR A 63 1.31 12.37 -10.82
C THR A 63 2.52 13.04 -11.45
N SER A 64 2.90 14.24 -10.97
CA SER A 64 4.07 14.97 -11.46
C SER A 64 5.38 14.24 -11.14
N ILE A 65 5.51 13.69 -9.93
CA ILE A 65 6.69 12.91 -9.52
C ILE A 65 6.81 11.63 -10.35
N LEU A 66 5.69 10.97 -10.66
CA LEU A 66 5.69 9.77 -11.50
C LEU A 66 6.01 10.09 -12.97
N ALA A 67 5.44 11.15 -13.53
CA ALA A 67 5.76 11.57 -14.90
C ALA A 67 7.25 11.91 -15.05
N ALA A 68 7.83 12.54 -14.03
CA ALA A 68 9.26 12.81 -13.96
C ALA A 68 10.12 11.56 -13.92
N ALA A 69 9.75 10.60 -13.07
CA ALA A 69 10.46 9.33 -12.97
C ALA A 69 10.37 8.54 -14.29
N ASP A 70 9.20 8.56 -14.95
CA ASP A 70 9.01 7.93 -16.25
C ASP A 70 9.88 8.57 -17.35
N ALA A 71 9.94 9.90 -17.39
CA ALA A 71 10.77 10.63 -18.35
C ALA A 71 12.27 10.31 -18.23
N ASN A 72 12.72 9.91 -17.04
CA ASN A 72 14.10 9.53 -16.75
C ASN A 72 14.33 8.01 -16.83
N ASP A 73 13.36 7.22 -17.31
CA ASP A 73 13.37 5.75 -17.30
C ASP A 73 13.69 5.16 -15.90
N ASP A 74 13.23 5.87 -14.87
CA ASP A 74 13.52 5.56 -13.48
C ASP A 74 12.42 4.70 -12.85
N ILE A 75 11.39 4.29 -13.59
CA ILE A 75 10.33 3.43 -13.05
C ILE A 75 10.60 1.96 -13.39
N ASP A 76 10.76 1.14 -12.36
CA ASP A 76 10.79 -0.32 -12.51
C ASP A 76 9.36 -0.88 -12.57
N TRP A 77 9.02 -1.53 -13.67
CA TRP A 77 7.68 -2.09 -13.92
C TRP A 77 7.49 -3.49 -13.33
N THR A 78 8.44 -3.97 -12.54
CA THR A 78 8.22 -5.03 -11.55
C THR A 78 7.62 -4.41 -10.29
N VAL A 79 6.30 -4.56 -10.13
CA VAL A 79 5.53 -3.88 -9.08
C VAL A 79 5.29 -4.80 -7.89
N SER A 80 5.57 -4.32 -6.68
CA SER A 80 5.18 -4.99 -5.44
C SER A 80 3.83 -4.48 -4.96
N VAL A 81 2.94 -5.39 -4.56
CA VAL A 81 1.66 -5.08 -3.93
C VAL A 81 1.63 -5.65 -2.52
N ASP A 82 1.41 -4.78 -1.54
CA ASP A 82 1.22 -5.17 -0.15
C ASP A 82 0.20 -4.26 0.54
N SER A 83 -0.26 -4.67 1.72
CA SER A 83 -1.14 -3.88 2.56
C SER A 83 -0.61 -3.76 3.98
N THR A 84 -0.88 -2.63 4.62
CA THR A 84 -0.54 -2.43 6.03
C THR A 84 -1.71 -1.81 6.77
N ILE A 85 -1.82 -2.11 8.07
CA ILE A 85 -2.89 -1.61 8.92
C ILE A 85 -2.35 -0.46 9.78
N VAL A 86 -2.98 0.70 9.65
CA VAL A 86 -2.72 1.88 10.46
C VAL A 86 -3.79 1.95 11.55
N ARG A 87 -3.35 2.16 12.79
CA ARG A 87 -4.24 2.28 13.96
C ARG A 87 -4.82 3.68 13.96
N ALA A 88 -6.14 3.76 14.04
CA ALA A 88 -6.82 5.05 14.17
C ALA A 88 -6.98 5.38 15.66
N HIS A 89 -6.88 6.66 15.99
CA HIS A 89 -7.18 7.11 17.35
C HIS A 89 -8.64 6.76 17.69
N GLN A 90 -8.94 6.49 18.95
CA GLN A 90 -10.30 6.12 19.38
C GLN A 90 -11.36 7.18 19.05
N HIS A 91 -10.95 8.44 18.90
CA HIS A 91 -11.82 9.55 18.51
C HIS A 91 -11.82 9.84 16.99
N ALA A 92 -11.20 9.01 16.17
CA ALA A 92 -11.11 9.23 14.72
C ALA A 92 -12.45 9.09 13.98
N ALA A 93 -13.38 8.30 14.52
CA ALA A 93 -14.74 8.15 13.98
C ALA A 93 -15.63 9.40 14.15
N GLY A 94 -15.12 10.44 14.82
CA GLY A 94 -15.90 11.62 15.18
C GLY A 94 -16.86 11.37 16.34
N ALA A 95 -17.33 12.45 16.94
CA ALA A 95 -18.41 12.38 17.92
C ALA A 95 -19.75 12.17 17.20
N PRO A 96 -20.68 11.37 17.75
CA PRO A 96 -22.04 11.30 17.24
C PRO A 96 -22.64 12.71 17.15
N GLN A 97 -23.06 13.13 15.96
CA GLN A 97 -23.79 14.39 15.83
C GLN A 97 -25.14 14.27 16.55
N LYS A 98 -25.56 15.33 17.26
CA LYS A 98 -26.85 15.36 17.97
C LYS A 98 -27.98 15.08 16.96
N GLY A 99 -28.76 14.03 17.21
CA GLY A 99 -29.82 13.56 16.29
C GLY A 99 -29.41 12.48 15.28
N ALA A 100 -28.14 12.04 15.28
CA ALA A 100 -27.63 11.00 14.36
C ALA A 100 -27.40 9.63 15.03
N ALA A 101 -28.20 9.28 16.05
CA ALA A 101 -28.14 7.97 16.69
C ALA A 101 -28.43 6.87 15.65
N GLY A 102 -27.46 5.97 15.42
CA GLY A 102 -27.60 4.83 14.50
C GLY A 102 -26.93 4.97 13.13
N ARG A 103 -26.25 6.10 12.80
CA ARG A 103 -25.44 6.16 11.58
C ARG A 103 -24.25 5.21 11.67
N ARG A 104 -24.13 4.31 10.68
CA ARG A 104 -22.91 3.51 10.47
C ARG A 104 -21.75 4.44 10.13
N GLU A 105 -20.54 4.01 10.48
CA GLU A 105 -19.31 4.69 10.08
C GLU A 105 -19.34 4.94 8.56
N PRO A 106 -19.17 6.19 8.11
CA PRO A 106 -19.14 6.52 6.69
C PRO A 106 -18.06 5.70 5.95
N ALA A 107 -18.41 5.17 4.78
CA ALA A 107 -17.51 4.29 4.02
C ALA A 107 -16.24 5.02 3.54
N ASP A 108 -16.34 6.31 3.28
CA ASP A 108 -15.28 7.23 2.87
C ASP A 108 -14.25 7.52 3.98
N HIS A 109 -14.60 7.32 5.24
CA HIS A 109 -13.62 7.41 6.33
C HIS A 109 -12.61 6.26 6.33
N ALA A 110 -12.93 5.15 5.64
CA ALA A 110 -12.12 3.93 5.62
C ALA A 110 -11.72 3.44 7.03
N LEU A 111 -12.62 3.64 8.00
CA LEU A 111 -12.44 3.21 9.39
C LEU A 111 -13.11 1.86 9.62
N GLY A 112 -12.38 0.99 10.31
CA GLY A 112 -12.75 -0.39 10.53
C GLY A 112 -12.44 -0.87 11.94
N ARG A 113 -13.33 -1.69 12.49
CA ARG A 113 -13.15 -2.29 13.83
C ARG A 113 -12.37 -3.59 13.73
N THR A 114 -11.22 -3.63 14.40
CA THR A 114 -10.45 -4.86 14.63
C THR A 114 -10.39 -5.15 16.13
N ARG A 115 -9.83 -6.30 16.53
CA ARG A 115 -9.69 -6.67 17.95
C ARG A 115 -8.95 -5.62 18.80
N GLY A 116 -8.09 -4.80 18.19
CA GLY A 116 -7.42 -3.74 18.92
C GLY A 116 -8.26 -2.46 19.03
N GLY A 117 -9.30 -2.26 18.24
CA GLY A 117 -10.01 -0.98 18.11
C GLY A 117 -10.07 -0.48 16.66
N LEU A 118 -10.26 0.82 16.48
CA LEU A 118 -10.38 1.43 15.15
C LEU A 118 -9.06 1.38 14.36
N SER A 119 -9.19 1.12 13.07
CA SER A 119 -8.06 0.94 12.17
C SER A 119 -8.46 1.11 10.72
N THR A 120 -7.48 1.47 9.92
CA THR A 120 -7.57 1.64 8.48
C THR A 120 -6.50 0.76 7.84
N LYS A 121 -6.73 0.30 6.62
CA LYS A 121 -5.77 -0.48 5.85
C LYS A 121 -5.40 0.27 4.58
N VAL A 122 -4.10 0.48 4.39
CA VAL A 122 -3.51 1.07 3.19
C VAL A 122 -3.02 -0.08 2.31
N HIS A 123 -3.51 -0.14 1.08
CA HIS A 123 -3.05 -1.05 0.03
C HIS A 123 -2.22 -0.26 -0.94
N LEU A 124 -0.98 -0.71 -1.20
CA LEU A 124 0.00 0.04 -1.96
C LEU A 124 0.58 -0.82 -3.08
N ALA A 125 0.63 -0.26 -4.28
CA ALA A 125 1.45 -0.73 -5.38
C ALA A 125 2.70 0.16 -5.47
N ALA A 126 3.89 -0.45 -5.45
CA ALA A 126 5.16 0.25 -5.52
C ALA A 126 6.10 -0.37 -6.55
N ASP A 127 6.97 0.44 -7.16
CA ASP A 127 8.00 -0.03 -8.08
C ASP A 127 9.13 -0.80 -7.33
N GLY A 128 10.08 -1.37 -8.09
CA GLY A 128 11.24 -2.07 -7.53
C GLY A 128 12.21 -1.19 -6.70
N ARG A 129 12.01 0.13 -6.69
CA ARG A 129 12.74 1.11 -5.87
C ARG A 129 11.91 1.60 -4.67
N ALA A 130 10.77 0.96 -4.39
CA ALA A 130 9.82 1.29 -3.33
C ALA A 130 9.14 2.66 -3.50
N ARG A 131 9.04 3.18 -4.73
CA ARG A 131 8.25 4.38 -5.02
C ARG A 131 6.78 4.01 -5.17
N PRO A 132 5.86 4.76 -4.52
CA PRO A 132 4.44 4.50 -4.65
C PRO A 132 3.97 4.81 -6.08
N LEU A 133 3.32 3.84 -6.73
CA LEU A 133 2.67 4.02 -8.03
C LEU A 133 1.18 4.29 -7.89
N ALA A 134 0.54 3.62 -6.94
CA ALA A 134 -0.87 3.79 -6.62
C ALA A 134 -1.17 3.25 -5.22
N PHE A 135 -2.13 3.84 -4.53
CA PHE A 135 -2.62 3.29 -3.26
C PHE A 135 -4.13 3.47 -3.14
N THR A 136 -4.75 2.64 -2.31
CA THR A 136 -6.13 2.81 -1.88
C THR A 136 -6.25 2.52 -0.40
N VAL A 137 -7.25 3.11 0.23
CA VAL A 137 -7.48 3.00 1.67
C VAL A 137 -8.83 2.32 1.91
N THR A 138 -8.87 1.39 2.84
CA THR A 138 -10.08 0.64 3.19
C THR A 138 -10.21 0.49 4.71
N ALA A 139 -11.38 0.10 5.20
CA ALA A 139 -11.57 -0.25 6.60
C ALA A 139 -10.57 -1.34 7.06
N GLY A 140 -10.03 -1.24 8.28
CA GLY A 140 -8.94 -2.11 8.75
C GLY A 140 -9.20 -3.63 8.66
N GLN A 141 -10.46 -4.07 8.77
CA GLN A 141 -10.85 -5.49 8.62
C GLN A 141 -11.08 -5.93 7.16
N ALA A 142 -11.06 -5.02 6.19
CA ALA A 142 -11.28 -5.35 4.78
C ALA A 142 -10.22 -6.34 4.29
N GLY A 143 -10.64 -7.27 3.43
CA GLY A 143 -9.74 -8.25 2.83
C GLY A 143 -8.83 -7.64 1.76
N ASP A 144 -7.68 -8.26 1.55
CA ASP A 144 -6.65 -7.73 0.63
C ASP A 144 -6.97 -8.06 -0.84
N ALA A 145 -7.62 -9.21 -1.09
CA ALA A 145 -7.92 -9.64 -2.44
C ALA A 145 -8.88 -8.70 -3.22
N PRO A 146 -9.98 -8.19 -2.64
CA PRO A 146 -10.80 -7.17 -3.33
C PRO A 146 -10.04 -5.88 -3.61
N ALA A 147 -9.17 -5.44 -2.69
CA ALA A 147 -8.41 -4.21 -2.85
C ALA A 147 -7.25 -4.34 -3.86
N PHE A 148 -6.75 -5.56 -4.09
CA PHE A 148 -5.73 -5.84 -5.09
C PHE A 148 -6.12 -5.36 -6.49
N GLU A 149 -7.34 -5.70 -6.94
CA GLU A 149 -7.79 -5.28 -8.27
C GLU A 149 -7.98 -3.76 -8.35
N THR A 150 -8.46 -3.13 -7.27
CA THR A 150 -8.58 -1.67 -7.16
C THR A 150 -7.22 -0.99 -7.29
N VAL A 151 -6.22 -1.39 -6.50
CA VAL A 151 -4.89 -0.75 -6.55
C VAL A 151 -4.22 -0.95 -7.90
N MET A 152 -4.38 -2.12 -8.52
CA MET A 152 -3.87 -2.42 -9.87
C MET A 152 -4.56 -1.61 -10.97
N ALA A 153 -5.81 -1.19 -10.78
CA ALA A 153 -6.54 -0.33 -11.71
C ALA A 153 -6.17 1.15 -11.56
N LEU A 154 -5.70 1.55 -10.36
CA LEU A 154 -5.25 2.92 -10.07
C LEU A 154 -3.84 3.22 -10.60
N ILE A 155 -3.04 2.20 -10.95
CA ILE A 155 -1.72 2.41 -11.56
C ILE A 155 -1.88 3.17 -12.88
N ARG A 156 -1.38 4.40 -12.91
CA ARG A 156 -1.41 5.26 -14.08
C ARG A 156 -0.24 6.24 -14.04
N VAL A 157 0.79 5.97 -14.85
CA VAL A 157 1.97 6.83 -14.97
C VAL A 157 1.86 7.64 -16.26
N PRO A 158 1.73 8.97 -16.21
CA PRO A 158 1.71 9.81 -17.40
C PRO A 158 3.07 9.82 -18.10
N ARG A 159 3.06 9.98 -19.42
CA ARG A 159 4.25 10.29 -20.22
C ARG A 159 4.38 11.80 -20.35
N THR A 160 5.60 12.34 -20.28
CA THR A 160 5.88 13.76 -20.60
C THR A 160 5.83 14.04 -22.10
N GLY A 161 6.20 13.05 -22.91
CA GLY A 161 6.09 13.06 -24.37
C GLY A 161 4.78 12.45 -24.90
N PRO A 162 4.64 12.31 -26.23
CA PRO A 162 3.47 11.69 -26.84
C PRO A 162 3.32 10.23 -26.37
N GLY A 163 2.07 9.81 -26.14
CA GLY A 163 1.75 8.43 -25.77
C GLY A 163 0.66 8.33 -24.71
N ARG A 164 0.10 7.13 -24.58
CA ARG A 164 -0.86 6.84 -23.51
C ARG A 164 -0.11 6.62 -22.18
N PRO A 165 -0.69 7.02 -21.04
CA PRO A 165 -0.15 6.67 -19.73
C PRO A 165 0.06 5.15 -19.62
N ARG A 166 1.16 4.74 -18.99
CA ARG A 166 1.40 3.32 -18.74
C ARG A 166 0.63 2.90 -17.49
N THR A 167 -0.14 1.82 -17.60
CA THR A 167 -1.08 1.33 -16.56
C THR A 167 -0.84 -0.13 -16.17
N GLY A 168 0.05 -0.82 -16.89
CA GLY A 168 0.31 -2.25 -16.73
C GLY A 168 1.73 -2.50 -16.25
N PRO A 169 1.90 -3.15 -15.09
CA PRO A 169 3.16 -3.78 -14.69
C PRO A 169 3.55 -4.95 -15.60
N ASP A 170 4.86 -5.20 -15.72
CA ASP A 170 5.38 -6.39 -16.42
C ASP A 170 5.29 -7.62 -15.52
N ALA A 171 5.55 -7.43 -14.22
CA ALA A 171 5.40 -8.44 -13.20
C ALA A 171 4.82 -7.85 -11.92
N VAL A 172 4.11 -8.68 -11.17
CA VAL A 172 3.63 -8.36 -9.82
C VAL A 172 4.22 -9.31 -8.80
N LEU A 173 4.89 -8.73 -7.80
CA LEU A 173 5.33 -9.36 -6.57
C LEU A 173 4.25 -9.15 -5.51
N ALA A 174 3.80 -10.24 -4.88
CA ALA A 174 2.89 -10.12 -3.75
C ALA A 174 3.07 -11.30 -2.82
N ASP A 175 2.61 -11.14 -1.58
CA ASP A 175 2.69 -12.19 -0.58
C ASP A 175 1.75 -13.36 -0.90
N ARG A 176 1.87 -14.44 -0.11
CA ARG A 176 1.07 -15.65 -0.27
C ARG A 176 -0.44 -15.40 -0.08
N ALA A 177 -0.87 -14.35 0.63
CA ALA A 177 -2.28 -14.02 0.81
C ALA A 177 -2.94 -13.59 -0.51
N TYR A 178 -2.17 -13.06 -1.46
CA TYR A 178 -2.64 -12.71 -2.81
C TYR A 178 -2.65 -13.89 -3.81
N SER A 179 -2.53 -15.13 -3.34
CA SER A 179 -2.46 -16.33 -4.20
C SER A 179 -3.78 -16.80 -4.81
N SER A 180 -4.90 -16.08 -4.58
CA SER A 180 -6.25 -16.53 -4.96
C SER A 180 -6.41 -16.78 -6.47
N ARG A 181 -7.31 -17.69 -6.84
CA ARG A 181 -7.63 -17.98 -8.26
C ARG A 181 -8.08 -16.71 -9.00
N ALA A 182 -8.84 -15.85 -8.34
CA ALA A 182 -9.34 -14.59 -8.90
C ALA A 182 -8.18 -13.65 -9.27
N ILE A 183 -7.24 -13.41 -8.34
CA ILE A 183 -6.06 -12.57 -8.59
C ILE A 183 -5.21 -13.15 -9.72
N ARG A 184 -4.98 -14.48 -9.70
CA ARG A 184 -4.24 -15.15 -10.78
C ARG A 184 -4.93 -15.03 -12.13
N ALA A 185 -6.25 -15.11 -12.18
CA ALA A 185 -7.02 -14.92 -13.41
C ALA A 185 -6.96 -13.47 -13.89
N HIS A 186 -7.09 -12.50 -12.99
CA HIS A 186 -6.94 -11.08 -13.28
C HIS A 186 -5.57 -10.79 -13.93
N LEU A 187 -4.47 -11.24 -13.30
CA LEU A 187 -3.11 -11.02 -13.82
C LEU A 187 -2.90 -11.69 -15.18
N ARG A 188 -3.38 -12.94 -15.36
CA ARG A 188 -3.29 -13.63 -16.66
C ARG A 188 -4.05 -12.91 -17.77
N ARG A 189 -5.28 -12.44 -17.50
CA ARG A 189 -6.09 -11.70 -18.50
C ARG A 189 -5.39 -10.42 -18.96
N ARG A 190 -4.60 -9.79 -18.08
CA ARG A 190 -3.84 -8.57 -18.38
C ARG A 190 -2.42 -8.85 -18.92
N GLY A 191 -2.02 -10.11 -19.09
CA GLY A 191 -0.67 -10.47 -19.54
C GLY A 191 0.43 -10.21 -18.50
N ILE A 192 0.09 -10.05 -17.23
CA ILE A 192 1.03 -9.67 -16.16
C ILE A 192 1.63 -10.92 -15.52
N ARG A 193 2.96 -10.99 -15.39
CA ARG A 193 3.65 -12.11 -14.73
C ARG A 193 3.40 -12.08 -13.22
N ALA A 194 2.95 -13.20 -12.65
CA ALA A 194 2.59 -13.27 -11.23
C ALA A 194 3.67 -13.98 -10.40
N VAL A 195 4.47 -13.21 -9.66
CA VAL A 195 5.50 -13.70 -8.72
C VAL A 195 4.90 -13.74 -7.31
N ILE A 196 3.96 -14.66 -7.13
CA ILE A 196 3.21 -14.84 -5.88
C ILE A 196 3.41 -16.27 -5.37
N PRO A 197 3.89 -16.51 -4.15
CA PRO A 197 4.01 -17.87 -3.63
C PRO A 197 2.63 -18.55 -3.45
N GLN A 198 2.52 -19.85 -3.73
CA GLN A 198 1.30 -20.61 -3.45
C GLN A 198 1.27 -21.15 -2.00
N PRO A 199 0.13 -21.07 -1.29
CA PRO A 199 -0.19 -21.82 -0.07
C PRO A 199 0.04 -23.33 -0.19
N SER A 200 0.57 -23.95 0.86
CA SER A 200 0.91 -25.39 0.87
C SER A 200 -0.34 -26.26 0.86
N ASP A 201 -1.38 -25.78 1.53
CA ASP A 201 -2.75 -26.30 1.50
C ASP A 201 -3.37 -26.21 0.10
N GLN A 202 -3.18 -25.10 -0.63
CA GLN A 202 -3.66 -24.99 -2.02
C GLN A 202 -2.94 -25.96 -2.96
N ILE A 203 -1.62 -26.12 -2.79
CA ILE A 203 -0.83 -27.11 -3.53
C ILE A 203 -1.36 -28.52 -3.24
N GLY A 204 -1.56 -28.86 -1.96
CA GLY A 204 -2.08 -30.15 -1.55
C GLY A 204 -3.51 -30.42 -2.04
N HIS A 205 -4.39 -29.43 -2.01
CA HIS A 205 -5.75 -29.57 -2.53
C HIS A 205 -5.77 -29.78 -4.05
N ARG A 206 -4.93 -29.04 -4.81
CA ARG A 206 -4.77 -29.30 -6.25
C ARG A 206 -4.26 -30.72 -6.51
N GLN A 207 -3.23 -31.16 -5.78
CA GLN A 207 -2.68 -32.50 -5.94
C GLN A 207 -3.73 -33.58 -5.64
N ARG A 208 -4.56 -33.40 -4.59
CA ARG A 208 -5.67 -34.30 -4.27
C ARG A 208 -6.76 -34.36 -5.35
N ARG A 209 -6.92 -33.30 -6.15
CA ARG A 209 -7.86 -33.29 -7.29
C ARG A 209 -7.32 -34.00 -8.53
N GLY A 210 -6.05 -34.44 -8.54
CA GLY A 210 -5.47 -35.19 -9.65
C GLY A 210 -5.60 -34.46 -10.99
N SER A 211 -6.12 -35.14 -12.01
CA SER A 211 -6.38 -34.60 -13.35
C SER A 211 -7.46 -33.50 -13.38
N HIS A 212 -8.33 -33.42 -12.37
CA HIS A 212 -9.28 -32.32 -12.19
C HIS A 212 -8.68 -31.11 -11.45
N GLY A 213 -7.42 -31.19 -11.05
CA GLY A 213 -6.66 -30.05 -10.55
C GLY A 213 -6.19 -29.20 -11.73
N ASP A 214 -6.47 -27.88 -11.70
CA ASP A 214 -5.95 -26.98 -12.73
C ASP A 214 -4.42 -27.01 -12.80
N ARG A 215 -3.85 -26.70 -13.98
CA ARG A 215 -2.40 -26.61 -14.16
C ARG A 215 -1.77 -25.70 -13.09
N PRO A 216 -0.63 -26.10 -12.47
CA PRO A 216 0.06 -25.27 -11.50
C PRO A 216 0.30 -23.86 -12.04
N PRO A 217 -0.05 -22.80 -11.30
CA PRO A 217 0.32 -21.44 -11.68
C PRO A 217 1.84 -21.36 -11.85
N ARG A 218 2.29 -20.79 -12.97
CA ARG A 218 3.70 -20.48 -13.19
C ARG A 218 4.14 -19.54 -12.06
N PHE A 219 5.03 -20.03 -11.22
CA PHE A 219 5.69 -19.26 -10.17
C PHE A 219 7.18 -19.33 -10.47
N ASP A 220 7.68 -18.27 -11.06
CA ASP A 220 9.12 -18.14 -11.25
C ASP A 220 9.67 -17.46 -10.00
N ARG A 221 10.62 -18.13 -9.33
CA ARG A 221 11.24 -17.61 -8.10
C ARG A 221 12.10 -16.38 -8.34
N ASP A 222 12.49 -16.14 -9.59
CA ASP A 222 13.39 -15.06 -9.97
C ASP A 222 12.62 -14.00 -10.79
N PRO A 223 12.44 -12.78 -10.24
CA PRO A 223 12.09 -11.61 -11.01
C PRO A 223 13.12 -11.41 -12.14
N PRO A 224 12.75 -10.83 -13.30
CA PRO A 224 13.76 -10.44 -14.28
C PRO A 224 14.69 -9.41 -13.63
N GLY A 225 15.98 -9.73 -13.52
CA GLY A 225 17.04 -8.76 -13.18
C GLY A 225 17.41 -8.54 -11.70
N ARG A 226 16.74 -9.11 -10.68
CA ARG A 226 17.19 -8.95 -9.27
C ARG A 226 16.66 -10.02 -8.32
N ARG A 227 17.53 -10.55 -7.44
CA ARG A 227 17.13 -11.42 -6.32
C ARG A 227 16.42 -10.58 -5.25
N VAL A 228 15.10 -10.62 -5.23
CA VAL A 228 14.32 -10.22 -4.04
C VAL A 228 13.99 -11.50 -3.27
N ARG A 229 14.63 -11.68 -2.10
CA ARG A 229 14.45 -12.86 -1.25
C ARG A 229 13.18 -12.67 -0.42
N VAL A 230 12.06 -13.26 -0.84
CA VAL A 230 10.87 -13.40 0.02
C VAL A 230 11.18 -14.49 1.06
N PRO A 231 11.36 -14.18 2.36
CA PRO A 231 11.69 -15.21 3.35
C PRO A 231 10.50 -16.13 3.56
N GLY A 232 10.67 -17.41 3.23
CA GLY A 232 9.67 -18.45 3.50
C GLY A 232 9.62 -18.77 4.99
N GLY A 233 8.48 -18.50 5.64
CA GLY A 233 8.18 -19.01 6.98
C GLY A 233 7.88 -20.51 6.95
N GLY A 234 8.93 -21.34 6.90
CA GLY A 234 8.82 -22.79 7.02
C GLY A 234 8.99 -23.24 8.47
N GLY A 235 7.88 -23.48 9.18
CA GLY A 235 7.91 -24.18 10.46
C GLY A 235 8.09 -25.69 10.25
N ARG A 236 9.25 -26.23 10.64
CA ARG A 236 9.46 -27.68 10.78
C ARG A 236 8.61 -28.20 11.94
N ALA A 237 7.86 -29.27 11.71
CA ALA A 237 7.15 -30.00 12.76
C ALA A 237 8.17 -30.87 13.53
N ALA A 238 8.37 -30.57 14.82
CA ALA A 238 9.01 -31.47 15.78
C ALA A 238 7.93 -32.21 16.58
N GLY A 239 8.22 -33.45 16.94
CA GLY A 239 7.28 -34.47 17.41
C GLY A 239 6.46 -34.14 18.67
N ARG A 240 5.32 -34.83 18.77
CA ARG A 240 4.43 -34.85 19.94
C ARG A 240 5.07 -35.61 21.10
N PRO A 241 4.83 -35.18 22.34
CA PRO A 241 4.48 -36.09 23.43
C PRO A 241 3.00 -35.94 23.83
N ARG A 242 2.44 -37.06 24.31
CA ARG A 242 1.09 -37.21 24.83
C ARG A 242 1.01 -36.63 26.26
N GLY A 243 -0.10 -35.97 26.61
CA GLY A 243 -0.39 -35.54 27.99
C GLY A 243 -1.51 -34.49 28.04
N GLY A 244 -2.57 -34.76 28.80
CA GLY A 244 -3.86 -34.06 28.75
C GLY A 244 -3.94 -32.68 29.45
N GLY A 245 -5.10 -32.05 29.29
CA GLY A 245 -5.51 -30.83 30.01
C GLY A 245 -6.30 -29.84 29.15
N ARG A 246 -7.63 -29.80 29.31
CA ARG A 246 -8.53 -28.76 28.76
C ARG A 246 -8.26 -27.43 29.46
N THR A 247 -7.95 -26.36 28.72
CA THR A 247 -8.36 -24.96 28.99
C THR A 247 -8.11 -24.08 27.74
N GLY A 248 -8.88 -22.99 27.61
CA GLY A 248 -9.22 -22.31 26.36
C GLY A 248 -8.08 -21.71 25.51
N ARG A 249 -8.24 -21.84 24.18
CA ARG A 249 -7.34 -21.28 23.15
C ARG A 249 -7.50 -19.75 23.03
N ARG A 250 -6.61 -19.00 23.67
CA ARG A 250 -6.20 -17.65 23.23
C ARG A 250 -5.34 -17.77 21.97
N THR A 251 -5.87 -17.41 20.81
CA THR A 251 -5.05 -17.24 19.60
C THR A 251 -4.37 -15.87 19.61
N ARG A 252 -3.16 -15.81 20.20
CA ARG A 252 -2.24 -14.68 19.99
C ARG A 252 -1.73 -14.74 18.54
N ARG A 253 -2.24 -13.87 17.66
CA ARG A 253 -1.54 -13.52 16.42
C ARG A 253 -0.33 -12.68 16.81
N ARG A 254 0.88 -13.24 16.71
CA ARG A 254 2.14 -12.48 16.78
C ARG A 254 2.15 -11.49 15.62
N GLN A 255 2.22 -10.20 15.92
CA GLN A 255 2.64 -9.18 14.97
C GLN A 255 4.14 -9.39 14.75
N SER A 256 4.54 -9.69 13.51
CA SER A 256 5.94 -9.69 13.12
C SER A 256 6.34 -8.26 12.79
N SER A 257 7.16 -7.66 13.65
CA SER A 257 7.96 -6.48 13.31
C SER A 257 9.06 -6.91 12.32
N TRP A 258 9.24 -6.13 11.27
CA TRP A 258 10.28 -6.35 10.26
C TRP A 258 11.30 -5.21 10.34
N PRO A 259 12.58 -5.48 10.65
CA PRO A 259 13.63 -4.49 10.44
C PRO A 259 14.03 -4.48 8.97
N VAL A 260 13.96 -3.31 8.32
CA VAL A 260 14.53 -3.07 7.00
C VAL A 260 15.97 -2.61 7.19
N THR A 261 16.95 -3.41 6.75
CA THR A 261 18.36 -3.01 6.69
C THR A 261 18.69 -2.51 5.29
N PHE A 262 19.21 -1.29 5.21
CA PHE A 262 19.80 -0.72 4.00
C PHE A 262 21.27 -1.13 3.92
N THR A 263 21.68 -1.73 2.81
CA THR A 263 23.10 -1.92 2.50
C THR A 263 23.46 -0.92 1.40
N THR A 264 24.28 0.09 1.76
CA THR A 264 24.86 1.04 0.80
C THR A 264 25.87 0.29 -0.08
N PRO A 265 25.83 0.42 -1.42
CA PRO A 265 26.89 -0.09 -2.27
C PRO A 265 28.18 0.72 -2.08
N PRO A 266 29.37 0.11 -2.21
CA PRO A 266 30.64 0.83 -2.09
C PRO A 266 30.78 1.86 -3.23
N ALA A 267 31.26 3.05 -2.87
CA ALA A 267 31.62 4.09 -3.81
C ALA A 267 32.72 3.59 -4.76
N ARG A 268 32.58 3.93 -6.04
CA ARG A 268 33.68 3.86 -7.00
C ARG A 268 34.49 5.14 -6.94
#